data_AF-A0A8R7JWP5-F1
#
_entry.id   AF-A0A8R7JWP5-F1
#
_cell.length_a   1.000
_cell.length_b   1.000
_cell.length_c   1.000
_cell.angle_alpha   90.00
_cell.angle_beta   90.00
_cell.angle_gamma   90.00
#
_symmetry.space_group_name_H-M   'P 1'
#
loop_
_entity.id
_entity.type
_entity.pdbx_description
1 polymer ?
#
loop_
_entity_poly.entity_id
_entity_poly.type
_entity_poly.pdbx_seq_one_letter_code
_entity_poly.pdbx_strand_id
1 'polypeptide(L)'
;MLLKSKFKLATAVGIILSMLSLLVHLLLANYSAGGISKYSVDNVLPFGSKPRPRRLWGPLSTLDHLHPYAKPRQLYPAPAKDNGFIYAKIYGGFEKIQSSICDLVAVARLLNATLVIPEIQATTRARGISSNFKSFSYLYDEEHFIAALSDDVPIVRGLPKDLREARKKIKFPTVSPKNTATSDYYTTDVLPRLVKSKVLGIIVNGGKCLQVSSRSH
;
A
#
# COMPACT_ATOMS: atom_id res chain seq x y z
N MET A 1 -63.98 1.95 -40.52
CA MET A 1 -62.84 2.91 -40.43
C MET A 1 -62.53 3.40 -39.00
N LEU A 2 -63.33 3.06 -37.98
CA LEU A 2 -63.22 3.61 -36.62
C LEU A 2 -62.15 2.98 -35.70
N LEU A 3 -61.85 1.67 -35.82
CA LEU A 3 -60.89 0.99 -34.93
C LEU A 3 -59.44 1.42 -35.14
N LYS A 4 -59.03 1.71 -36.39
CA LYS A 4 -57.66 2.18 -36.70
C LYS A 4 -57.35 3.54 -36.06
N SER A 5 -58.38 4.38 -35.85
CA SER A 5 -58.21 5.70 -35.21
C SER A 5 -58.00 5.59 -33.70
N LYS A 6 -58.66 4.64 -33.04
CA LYS A 6 -58.52 4.41 -31.59
C LYS A 6 -57.14 3.85 -31.24
N PHE A 7 -56.60 2.99 -32.09
CA PHE A 7 -55.25 2.43 -31.90
C PHE A 7 -54.15 3.49 -32.03
N LYS A 8 -54.28 4.42 -33.00
CA LYS A 8 -53.35 5.55 -33.16
C LYS A 8 -53.41 6.54 -31.98
N LEU A 9 -54.60 6.74 -31.41
CA LEU A 9 -54.76 7.57 -30.22
C LEU A 9 -54.11 6.91 -29.00
N ALA A 10 -54.32 5.59 -28.82
CA ALA A 10 -53.73 4.84 -27.70
C ALA A 10 -52.20 4.83 -27.76
N THR A 11 -51.59 4.69 -28.96
CA THR A 11 -50.13 4.77 -29.10
C THR A 11 -49.60 6.17 -28.84
N ALA A 12 -50.29 7.22 -29.30
CA ALA A 12 -49.90 8.61 -29.01
C ALA A 12 -49.96 8.91 -27.50
N VAL A 13 -51.03 8.47 -26.82
CA VAL A 13 -51.18 8.62 -25.36
C VAL A 13 -50.08 7.86 -24.62
N GLY A 14 -49.75 6.64 -25.05
CA GLY A 14 -48.66 5.85 -24.45
C GLY A 14 -47.28 6.52 -24.58
N ILE A 15 -46.97 7.10 -25.74
CA ILE A 15 -45.71 7.83 -25.96
C ILE A 15 -45.65 9.08 -25.08
N ILE A 16 -46.76 9.82 -24.96
CA ILE A 16 -46.84 11.02 -24.11
C ILE A 16 -46.62 10.64 -22.64
N LEU A 17 -47.27 9.58 -22.16
CA LEU A 17 -47.09 9.09 -20.78
C LEU A 17 -45.65 8.62 -20.51
N SER A 18 -45.01 7.98 -21.49
CA SER A 18 -43.60 7.57 -21.40
C SER A 18 -42.65 8.77 -21.32
N MET A 19 -42.87 9.80 -22.15
CA MET A 19 -42.08 11.03 -22.12
C MET A 19 -42.26 11.80 -20.80
N LEU A 20 -43.48 11.84 -20.26
CA LEU A 20 -43.75 12.49 -18.98
C LEU A 20 -43.06 11.76 -17.82
N SER A 21 -43.06 10.43 -17.84
CA SER A 21 -42.34 9.60 -16.86
C SER A 21 -40.83 9.86 -16.90
N LEU A 22 -40.24 9.91 -18.10
CA LEU A 22 -38.81 10.22 -18.26
C LEU A 22 -38.47 11.61 -17.73
N LEU A 23 -39.33 12.61 -17.98
CA LEU A 23 -39.14 13.97 -17.50
C LEU A 23 -39.20 14.05 -15.97
N VAL A 24 -40.14 13.32 -15.34
CA VAL A 24 -40.23 13.24 -13.87
C VAL A 24 -38.97 12.60 -13.28
N HIS A 25 -38.45 11.51 -13.87
CA HIS A 25 -37.20 10.90 -13.42
C HIS A 25 -36.00 11.84 -13.60
N LEU A 26 -35.94 12.59 -14.71
CA LEU A 26 -34.89 13.57 -14.96
C LEU A 26 -34.93 14.72 -13.95
N LEU A 27 -36.12 15.23 -13.64
CA LEU A 27 -36.32 16.28 -12.64
C LEU A 27 -36.00 15.78 -11.22
N LEU A 28 -36.39 14.55 -10.88
CA LEU A 28 -36.09 13.93 -9.58
C LEU A 28 -34.58 13.71 -9.39
N ALA A 29 -33.86 13.29 -10.44
CA ALA A 29 -32.41 13.17 -10.43
C ALA A 29 -31.72 14.54 -10.24
N ASN A 30 -32.23 15.60 -10.88
CA ASN A 30 -31.70 16.95 -10.72
C ASN A 30 -32.03 17.56 -9.34
N TYR A 31 -33.20 17.25 -8.77
CA TYR A 31 -33.55 17.68 -7.42
C TYR A 31 -32.69 16.97 -6.36
N SER A 32 -32.34 15.70 -6.57
CA SER A 32 -31.39 14.95 -5.73
C SER A 32 -29.99 15.57 -5.76
N ALA A 33 -29.53 16.07 -6.91
CA ALA A 33 -28.27 16.78 -7.03
C ALA A 33 -28.28 18.19 -6.38
N GLY A 34 -29.45 18.81 -6.23
CA GLY A 34 -29.63 20.12 -5.58
C GLY A 34 -29.64 20.08 -4.04
N GLY A 35 -29.56 18.89 -3.44
CA GLY A 35 -29.69 18.65 -2.01
C GLY A 35 -28.40 18.23 -1.31
N ILE A 36 -27.21 18.65 -1.76
CA ILE A 36 -26.03 18.58 -0.89
C ILE A 36 -26.14 19.74 0.11
N SER A 37 -26.96 19.52 1.14
CA SER A 37 -26.80 20.21 2.40
C SER A 37 -25.33 20.04 2.79
N LYS A 38 -24.61 21.16 2.88
CA LYS A 38 -23.32 21.20 3.55
C LYS A 38 -23.59 20.79 5.00
N TYR A 39 -23.40 19.50 5.29
CA TYR A 39 -23.24 19.03 6.65
C TYR A 39 -22.02 19.76 7.22
N SER A 40 -22.30 20.84 7.95
CA SER A 40 -21.31 21.56 8.72
C SER A 40 -20.94 20.66 9.89
N VAL A 41 -19.91 19.84 9.71
CA VAL A 41 -19.20 19.15 10.81
C VAL A 41 -18.20 20.15 11.38
N ASP A 42 -18.68 21.25 11.95
CA ASP A 42 -17.81 22.31 12.50
C ASP A 42 -17.73 22.31 14.04
N ASN A 43 -18.22 21.29 14.75
CA ASN A 43 -18.19 21.31 16.23
C ASN A 43 -17.49 20.12 16.92
N VAL A 44 -16.38 19.57 16.39
CA VAL A 44 -15.59 18.54 17.13
C VAL A 44 -14.06 18.77 17.16
N LEU A 45 -13.49 19.82 16.57
CA LEU A 45 -12.03 20.03 16.67
C LEU A 45 -11.67 21.46 17.12
N PRO A 46 -10.92 21.63 18.22
CA PRO A 46 -10.56 22.93 18.76
C PRO A 46 -9.28 23.43 18.10
N PHE A 47 -9.28 23.69 16.79
CA PHE A 47 -8.12 24.30 16.13
C PHE A 47 -8.51 25.15 14.92
N GLY A 48 -8.32 26.47 15.06
CA GLY A 48 -7.85 27.39 14.01
C GLY A 48 -8.71 27.58 12.75
N SER A 49 -8.91 28.84 12.37
CA SER A 49 -9.52 29.25 11.10
C SER A 49 -8.90 28.52 9.89
N LYS A 50 -9.68 27.66 9.20
CA LYS A 50 -9.26 26.88 8.03
C LYS A 50 -9.09 27.79 6.79
N PRO A 51 -7.94 27.78 6.08
CA PRO A 51 -7.88 28.34 4.73
C PRO A 51 -8.62 27.40 3.76
N ARG A 52 -9.48 27.93 2.89
CA ARG A 52 -10.19 27.14 1.87
C ARG A 52 -9.20 26.67 0.80
N PRO A 53 -8.99 25.36 0.58
CA PRO A 53 -8.09 24.91 -0.47
C PRO A 53 -8.84 24.89 -1.80
N ARG A 54 -8.72 25.96 -2.60
CA ARG A 54 -9.30 26.01 -3.96
C ARG A 54 -8.48 25.26 -5.02
N ARG A 55 -7.35 24.65 -4.65
CA ARG A 55 -6.50 23.88 -5.55
C ARG A 55 -5.94 22.66 -4.84
N LEU A 56 -6.75 21.60 -4.77
CA LEU A 56 -6.28 20.28 -4.33
C LEU A 56 -5.44 19.56 -5.40
N TRP A 57 -5.51 20.03 -6.66
CA TRP A 57 -4.88 19.40 -7.82
C TRP A 57 -4.07 20.40 -8.66
N GLY A 58 -3.33 21.30 -7.99
CA GLY A 58 -2.30 22.12 -8.63
C GLY A 58 -0.93 21.43 -8.59
N PRO A 59 0.08 21.92 -9.34
CA PRO A 59 1.47 21.54 -9.08
C PRO A 59 1.75 21.81 -7.61
N LEU A 60 2.10 20.76 -6.86
CA LEU A 60 2.50 20.92 -5.47
C LEU A 60 3.72 21.84 -5.46
N SER A 61 3.65 22.95 -4.73
CA SER A 61 4.88 23.62 -4.27
C SER A 61 5.74 22.52 -3.67
N THR A 62 7.03 22.50 -3.99
CA THR A 62 8.01 21.59 -3.39
C THR A 62 7.67 21.44 -1.92
N LEU A 63 7.28 20.22 -1.53
CA LEU A 63 6.90 19.88 -0.16
C LEU A 63 8.16 19.99 0.68
N ASP A 64 8.52 21.23 1.01
CA ASP A 64 9.58 21.58 1.92
C ASP A 64 9.12 21.02 3.27
N HIS A 65 9.68 19.86 3.57
CA HIS A 65 9.67 19.23 4.88
C HIS A 65 8.29 18.73 5.32
N LEU A 66 7.82 17.64 4.70
CA LEU A 66 7.10 16.64 5.50
C LEU A 66 8.05 16.26 6.64
N HIS A 67 7.84 16.84 7.83
CA HIS A 67 8.61 16.49 9.00
C HIS A 67 8.40 14.99 9.23
N PRO A 68 9.46 14.16 9.19
CA PRO A 68 9.31 12.75 9.49
C PRO A 68 8.81 12.66 10.93
N TYR A 69 7.54 12.28 11.10
CA TYR A 69 6.95 12.06 12.42
C TYR A 69 7.65 10.88 13.14
N ALA A 70 8.39 10.07 12.39
CA ALA A 70 9.41 9.18 12.91
C ALA A 70 10.68 9.98 13.23
N LYS A 71 10.72 10.69 14.37
CA LYS A 71 12.03 10.99 14.97
C LYS A 71 12.74 9.65 15.15
N PRO A 72 14.00 9.50 14.68
CA PRO A 72 14.76 8.27 14.93
C PRO A 72 14.74 8.00 16.43
N ARG A 73 14.24 6.82 16.82
CA ARG A 73 14.09 6.50 18.24
C ARG A 73 15.48 6.18 18.79
N GLN A 74 16.17 7.22 19.28
CA GLN A 74 17.46 7.09 19.99
C GLN A 74 17.41 6.07 21.15
N LEU A 75 16.21 5.77 21.66
CA LEU A 75 15.99 4.80 22.74
C LEU A 75 16.36 3.35 22.36
N TYR A 76 16.46 3.01 21.06
CA TYR A 76 16.74 1.65 20.60
C TYR A 76 17.77 1.62 19.45
N PRO A 77 19.07 1.81 19.73
CA PRO A 77 20.10 1.80 18.69
C PRO A 77 20.11 0.50 17.88
N ALA A 78 20.47 0.58 16.60
CA ALA A 78 20.75 -0.58 15.75
C ALA A 78 21.70 -1.56 16.47
N PRO A 79 21.40 -2.87 16.52
CA PRO A 79 22.24 -3.79 17.26
C PRO A 79 23.59 -3.99 16.54
N ALA A 80 24.68 -4.15 17.31
CA ALA A 80 26.04 -4.08 16.79
C ALA A 80 26.49 -5.27 15.91
N LYS A 81 25.73 -6.37 15.86
CA LYS A 81 26.12 -7.61 15.19
C LYS A 81 25.10 -8.02 14.15
N ASP A 82 25.45 -8.01 12.87
CA ASP A 82 24.53 -8.43 11.80
C ASP A 82 24.43 -9.97 11.70
N ASN A 83 23.22 -10.51 11.76
CA ASN A 83 22.96 -11.93 11.57
C ASN A 83 23.03 -12.34 10.09
N GLY A 84 22.83 -11.42 9.15
CA GLY A 84 22.89 -11.64 7.71
C GLY A 84 21.95 -10.76 6.91
N PHE A 85 21.78 -11.07 5.62
CA PHE A 85 20.98 -10.30 4.69
C PHE A 85 19.61 -10.94 4.44
N ILE A 86 18.56 -10.13 4.52
CA ILE A 86 17.21 -10.52 4.11
C ILE A 86 16.90 -9.82 2.79
N TYR A 87 16.62 -10.60 1.74
CA TYR A 87 16.05 -10.06 0.51
C TYR A 87 14.58 -10.49 0.40
N ALA A 88 13.72 -9.57 -0.03
CA ALA A 88 12.29 -9.82 -0.03
C ALA A 88 11.68 -9.66 -1.42
N LYS A 89 10.68 -10.50 -1.73
CA LYS A 89 9.80 -10.35 -2.88
C LYS A 89 8.38 -10.13 -2.39
N ILE A 90 7.78 -9.02 -2.78
CA ILE A 90 6.45 -8.63 -2.32
C ILE A 90 5.46 -8.81 -3.47
N TYR A 91 4.40 -9.57 -3.21
CA TYR A 91 3.26 -9.73 -4.10
C TYR A 91 2.00 -9.18 -3.40
N GLY A 92 1.37 -8.18 -4.01
CA GLY A 92 0.01 -7.75 -3.67
C GLY A 92 -0.37 -6.42 -4.33
N GLY A 93 -1.61 -5.99 -4.15
CA GLY A 93 -2.00 -4.61 -4.49
C GLY A 93 -1.23 -3.58 -3.66
N PHE A 94 -1.37 -2.29 -4.00
CA PHE A 94 -0.62 -1.20 -3.35
C PHE A 94 -0.74 -1.18 -1.83
N GLU A 95 -1.96 -1.35 -1.28
CA GLU A 95 -2.20 -1.42 0.18
C GLU A 95 -1.39 -2.56 0.86
N LYS A 96 -1.26 -3.69 0.14
CA LYS A 96 -0.57 -4.89 0.63
C LYS A 96 0.94 -4.70 0.54
N ILE A 97 1.40 -3.96 -0.47
CA ILE A 97 2.82 -3.59 -0.61
C ILE A 97 3.25 -2.73 0.59
N GLN A 98 2.50 -1.68 0.92
CA GLN A 98 2.85 -0.78 2.02
C GLN A 98 2.94 -1.54 3.36
N SER A 99 1.91 -2.33 3.69
CA SER A 99 1.94 -3.15 4.91
C SER A 99 3.08 -4.18 4.90
N SER A 100 3.36 -4.84 3.77
CA SER A 100 4.49 -5.77 3.67
C SER A 100 5.84 -5.10 3.96
N ILE A 101 6.05 -3.88 3.47
CA ILE A 101 7.30 -3.15 3.69
C ILE A 101 7.49 -2.88 5.19
N CYS A 102 6.45 -2.38 5.87
CA CYS A 102 6.49 -2.14 7.31
C CYS A 102 6.81 -3.42 8.10
N ASP A 103 6.14 -4.53 7.77
CA ASP A 103 6.38 -5.82 8.42
C ASP A 103 7.82 -6.31 8.18
N LEU A 104 8.35 -6.15 6.96
CA LEU A 104 9.72 -6.56 6.62
C LEU A 104 10.77 -5.75 7.37
N VAL A 105 10.56 -4.43 7.54
CA VAL A 105 11.43 -3.59 8.36
C VAL A 105 11.40 -4.05 9.82
N ALA A 106 10.22 -4.36 10.35
CA ALA A 106 10.06 -4.88 11.70
C ALA A 106 10.72 -6.27 11.87
N VAL A 107 10.59 -7.16 10.88
CA VAL A 107 11.23 -8.48 10.87
C VAL A 107 12.75 -8.34 10.80
N ALA A 108 13.28 -7.47 9.95
CA ALA A 108 14.71 -7.21 9.85
C ALA A 108 15.28 -6.70 11.18
N ARG A 109 14.55 -5.80 11.86
CA ARG A 109 14.89 -5.35 13.21
C ARG A 109 14.86 -6.49 14.23
N LEU A 110 13.78 -7.27 14.25
CA LEU A 110 13.58 -8.40 15.17
C LEU A 110 14.70 -9.44 15.05
N LEU A 111 15.10 -9.72 13.81
CA LEU A 111 16.15 -10.68 13.47
C LEU A 111 17.55 -10.08 13.47
N ASN A 112 17.67 -8.77 13.74
CA ASN A 112 18.92 -8.04 13.72
C ASN A 112 19.73 -8.32 12.43
N ALA A 113 19.06 -8.08 11.30
CA ALA A 113 19.51 -8.41 9.97
C ALA A 113 19.53 -7.17 9.08
N THR A 114 20.42 -7.15 8.09
CA THR A 114 20.42 -6.14 7.04
C THR A 114 19.31 -6.41 6.03
N LEU A 115 18.42 -5.42 5.83
CA LEU A 115 17.36 -5.51 4.83
C LEU A 115 17.89 -5.05 3.47
N VAL A 116 17.75 -5.91 2.46
CA VAL A 116 17.93 -5.51 1.06
C VAL A 116 16.63 -4.89 0.56
N ILE A 117 16.70 -3.78 -0.20
CA ILE A 117 15.53 -3.13 -0.80
C ILE A 117 14.59 -4.19 -1.41
N PRO A 118 13.31 -4.26 -0.98
CA PRO A 118 12.39 -5.28 -1.45
C PRO A 118 12.09 -5.17 -2.95
N GLU A 119 12.03 -6.32 -3.63
CA GLU A 119 11.60 -6.41 -5.02
C GLU A 119 10.06 -6.48 -5.08
N ILE A 120 9.43 -5.42 -5.60
CA ILE A 120 7.98 -5.37 -5.78
C ILE A 120 7.61 -6.13 -7.05
N GLN A 121 6.83 -7.18 -6.91
CA GLN A 121 6.42 -8.00 -8.05
C GLN A 121 5.12 -7.44 -8.62
N ALA A 122 5.02 -7.37 -9.96
CA ALA A 122 3.83 -6.87 -10.63
C ALA A 122 2.61 -7.71 -10.25
N THR A 123 1.57 -7.06 -9.74
CA THR A 123 0.36 -7.72 -9.23
C THR A 123 -0.84 -7.55 -10.12
N THR A 124 -0.68 -6.81 -11.21
CA THR A 124 -1.71 -6.52 -12.17
C THR A 124 -1.35 -7.14 -13.51
N ARG A 125 -2.08 -8.19 -13.89
CA ARG A 125 -2.14 -8.68 -15.28
C ARG A 125 -2.97 -7.75 -16.18
N ALA A 126 -3.22 -6.51 -15.74
CA ALA A 126 -4.03 -5.55 -16.48
C ALA A 126 -3.22 -5.00 -17.66
N ARG A 127 -3.78 -5.14 -18.86
CA ARG A 127 -3.23 -4.61 -20.11
C ARG A 127 -3.07 -3.08 -19.97
N GLY A 128 -1.84 -2.58 -19.98
CA GLY A 128 -1.54 -1.13 -19.93
C GLY A 128 -0.69 -0.66 -18.76
N ILE A 129 -0.32 -1.52 -17.80
CA ILE A 129 0.61 -1.15 -16.72
C ILE A 129 2.05 -1.37 -17.19
N SER A 130 2.85 -0.30 -17.15
CA SER A 130 4.27 -0.32 -17.54
C SER A 130 5.04 -1.38 -16.76
N SER A 131 6.00 -2.05 -17.43
CA SER A 131 6.95 -2.97 -16.81
C SER A 131 7.74 -2.33 -15.65
N ASN A 132 7.80 -1.00 -15.61
CA ASN A 132 8.51 -0.22 -14.59
C ASN A 132 7.82 -0.26 -13.22
N PHE A 133 6.56 -0.71 -13.12
CA PHE A 133 5.87 -0.91 -11.83
C PHE A 133 6.52 -1.98 -10.94
N LYS A 134 7.48 -2.74 -11.47
CA LYS A 134 8.21 -3.80 -10.77
C LYS A 134 9.39 -3.29 -9.92
N SER A 135 9.71 -2.00 -9.98
CA SER A 135 10.82 -1.43 -9.22
C SER A 135 10.32 -0.77 -7.95
N PHE A 136 11.06 -0.92 -6.84
CA PHE A 136 10.79 -0.19 -5.61
C PHE A 136 10.85 1.33 -5.84
N SER A 137 11.86 1.78 -6.59
CA SER A 137 12.05 3.18 -6.99
C SER A 137 10.92 3.80 -7.82
N TYR A 138 10.04 2.97 -8.40
CA TYR A 138 8.85 3.49 -9.09
C TYR A 138 7.79 4.01 -8.11
N LEU A 139 7.71 3.44 -6.91
CA LEU A 139 6.72 3.79 -5.90
C LEU A 139 7.28 4.62 -4.75
N TYR A 140 8.58 4.48 -4.45
CA TYR A 140 9.20 5.07 -3.27
C TYR A 140 10.58 5.65 -3.61
N ASP A 141 10.96 6.73 -2.91
CA ASP A 141 12.31 7.27 -2.94
C ASP A 141 13.24 6.35 -2.12
N GLU A 142 14.21 5.70 -2.77
CA GLU A 142 15.11 4.73 -2.13
C GLU A 142 16.06 5.40 -1.14
N GLU A 143 16.57 6.58 -1.50
CA GLU A 143 17.49 7.38 -0.72
C GLU A 143 16.81 7.83 0.57
N HIS A 144 15.60 8.37 0.47
CA HIS A 144 14.79 8.76 1.62
C HIS A 144 14.44 7.55 2.49
N PHE A 145 14.08 6.41 1.89
CA PHE A 145 13.77 5.18 2.63
C PHE A 145 14.96 4.68 3.46
N ILE A 146 16.17 4.67 2.87
CA ILE A 146 17.39 4.28 3.59
C ILE A 146 17.72 5.30 4.69
N ALA A 147 17.68 6.60 4.38
CA ALA A 147 18.03 7.65 5.33
C ALA A 147 17.04 7.74 6.51
N ALA A 148 15.75 7.53 6.26
CA ALA A 148 14.73 7.60 7.30
C ALA A 148 14.81 6.44 8.31
N LEU A 149 15.41 5.31 7.93
CA LEU A 149 15.50 4.10 8.75
C LEU A 149 16.92 3.78 9.22
N SER A 150 17.91 4.62 8.92
CA SER A 150 19.34 4.35 9.18
C SER A 150 19.65 4.02 10.64
N ASP A 151 18.91 4.63 11.57
CA ASP A 151 19.11 4.44 13.01
C ASP A 151 18.37 3.22 13.56
N ASP A 152 17.36 2.72 12.82
CA ASP A 152 16.51 1.60 13.22
C ASP A 152 17.01 0.27 12.63
N VAL A 153 17.27 0.21 11.32
CA VAL A 153 17.63 -1.01 10.59
C VAL A 153 18.63 -0.68 9.48
N PRO A 154 19.72 -1.46 9.32
CA PRO A 154 20.60 -1.29 8.17
C PRO A 154 19.90 -1.73 6.88
N ILE A 155 19.85 -0.83 5.89
CA ILE A 155 19.22 -1.08 4.59
C ILE A 155 20.24 -0.88 3.46
N VAL A 156 20.29 -1.84 2.53
CA VAL A 156 21.16 -1.80 1.36
C VAL A 156 20.37 -1.99 0.07
N ARG A 157 20.82 -1.38 -1.03
CA ARG A 157 20.12 -1.49 -2.33
C ARG A 157 20.17 -2.88 -2.94
N GLY A 158 21.19 -3.66 -2.61
CA GLY A 158 21.40 -4.98 -3.16
C GLY A 158 22.35 -5.79 -2.29
N LEU A 159 22.35 -7.10 -2.51
CA LEU A 159 23.32 -7.98 -1.86
C LEU A 159 24.76 -7.57 -2.22
N PRO A 160 25.71 -7.69 -1.28
CA PRO A 160 27.14 -7.55 -1.56
C PRO A 160 27.58 -8.40 -2.75
N LYS A 161 28.61 -7.96 -3.49
CA LYS A 161 29.04 -8.59 -4.75
C LYS A 161 29.23 -10.11 -4.60
N ASP A 162 29.93 -10.54 -3.55
CA ASP A 162 30.25 -11.95 -3.32
C ASP A 162 28.98 -12.80 -3.10
N LEU A 163 28.04 -12.27 -2.31
CA LEU A 163 26.75 -12.91 -2.05
C LEU A 163 25.83 -12.89 -3.28
N ARG A 164 25.91 -11.85 -4.10
CA ARG A 164 25.16 -11.76 -5.35
C ARG A 164 25.65 -12.77 -6.39
N GLU A 165 26.96 -12.96 -6.51
CA GLU A 165 27.53 -14.00 -7.37
C GLU A 165 27.25 -15.40 -6.82
N ALA A 166 27.30 -15.57 -5.49
CA ALA A 166 26.89 -16.82 -4.85
C ALA A 166 25.42 -17.15 -5.13
N ARG A 167 24.51 -16.17 -5.13
CA ARG A 167 23.08 -16.35 -5.47
C ARG A 167 22.85 -16.93 -6.88
N LYS A 168 23.74 -16.62 -7.83
CA LYS A 168 23.66 -17.17 -9.19
C LYS A 168 24.07 -18.65 -9.25
N LYS A 169 24.96 -19.06 -8.35
CA LYS A 169 25.53 -20.41 -8.29
C LYS A 169 24.78 -21.33 -7.32
N ILE A 170 24.23 -20.77 -6.25
CA ILE A 170 23.62 -21.46 -5.12
C ILE A 170 22.27 -20.80 -4.82
N LYS A 171 21.23 -21.62 -4.64
CA LYS A 171 19.92 -21.15 -4.22
C LYS A 171 19.89 -20.94 -2.70
N PHE A 172 19.95 -19.69 -2.27
CA PHE A 172 19.78 -19.35 -0.85
C PHE A 172 18.43 -19.82 -0.31
N PRO A 173 18.35 -20.19 0.99
CA PRO A 173 17.09 -20.56 1.62
C PRO A 173 16.06 -19.46 1.46
N THR A 174 14.83 -19.85 1.12
CA THR A 174 13.71 -18.93 0.93
C THR A 174 12.51 -19.42 1.74
N VAL A 175 11.84 -18.51 2.43
CA VAL A 175 10.62 -18.79 3.20
C VAL A 175 9.47 -17.95 2.68
N SER A 176 8.25 -18.46 2.82
CA SER A 176 7.01 -17.72 2.52
C SER A 176 6.17 -17.71 3.79
N PRO A 177 6.31 -16.70 4.67
CA PRO A 177 5.54 -16.61 5.89
C PRO A 177 4.04 -16.57 5.58
N LYS A 178 3.23 -17.16 6.46
CA LYS A 178 1.77 -16.99 6.41
C LYS A 178 1.43 -15.54 6.77
N ASN A 179 0.26 -15.06 6.32
CA ASN A 179 -0.30 -13.74 6.65
C ASN A 179 -0.76 -13.58 8.12
N THR A 180 -0.32 -14.50 8.98
CA THR A 180 -0.54 -14.57 10.44
C THR A 180 0.74 -15.03 11.14
N ALA A 181 1.90 -14.89 10.50
CA ALA A 181 3.17 -15.32 11.09
C ALA A 181 3.50 -14.46 12.31
N THR A 182 3.79 -15.12 13.44
CA THR A 182 4.09 -14.48 14.72
C THR A 182 5.56 -14.11 14.81
N SER A 183 5.90 -13.24 15.78
CA SER A 183 7.29 -12.98 16.14
C SER A 183 8.07 -14.28 16.45
N ASP A 184 7.42 -15.24 17.11
CA ASP A 184 8.04 -16.52 17.47
C ASP A 184 8.45 -17.34 16.24
N TYR A 185 7.60 -17.40 15.21
CA TYR A 185 7.96 -18.05 13.94
C TYR A 185 9.27 -17.51 13.35
N TYR A 186 9.47 -16.19 13.42
CA TYR A 186 10.70 -15.58 12.92
C TYR A 186 11.92 -15.96 13.78
N THR A 187 11.79 -15.96 15.10
CA THR A 187 12.91 -16.28 15.99
C THR A 187 13.24 -17.77 16.01
N THR A 188 12.25 -18.67 15.92
CA THR A 188 12.44 -20.13 15.99
C THR A 188 12.79 -20.75 14.65
N ASP A 189 12.15 -20.34 13.56
CA ASP A 189 12.27 -21.02 12.26
C ASP A 189 13.15 -20.26 11.28
N VAL A 190 13.06 -18.93 11.29
CA VAL A 190 13.71 -18.08 10.28
C VAL A 190 15.12 -17.71 10.70
N LEU A 191 15.32 -17.29 11.95
CA LEU A 191 16.62 -16.86 12.48
C LEU A 191 17.72 -17.92 12.33
N PRO A 192 17.51 -19.22 12.67
CA PRO A 192 18.58 -20.21 12.55
C PRO A 192 19.03 -20.43 11.10
N ARG A 193 18.07 -20.36 10.15
CA ARG A 193 18.35 -20.46 8.72
C ARG A 193 19.14 -19.26 8.21
N LEU A 194 18.78 -18.06 8.67
CA LEU A 194 19.48 -16.82 8.34
C LEU A 194 20.93 -16.88 8.84
N VAL A 195 21.14 -17.21 10.12
CA VAL A 195 22.48 -17.28 10.72
C VAL A 195 23.38 -18.30 10.00
N LYS A 196 22.81 -19.46 9.63
CA LYS A 196 23.55 -20.53 8.93
C LYS A 196 23.94 -20.16 7.50
N SER A 197 23.06 -19.50 6.75
CA SER A 197 23.26 -19.21 5.32
C SER A 197 23.78 -17.81 5.03
N LYS A 198 23.74 -16.91 6.03
CA LYS A 198 24.00 -15.46 5.94
C LYS A 198 23.10 -14.68 4.99
N VAL A 199 22.29 -15.36 4.18
CA VAL A 199 21.36 -14.74 3.24
C VAL A 199 20.07 -15.55 3.20
N LEU A 200 18.94 -14.91 3.43
CA LEU A 200 17.63 -15.54 3.39
C LEU A 200 16.67 -14.74 2.50
N GLY A 201 15.93 -15.45 1.65
CA GLY A 201 14.82 -14.89 0.88
C GLY A 201 13.51 -14.94 1.65
N ILE A 202 12.74 -13.86 1.63
CA ILE A 202 11.35 -13.85 2.12
C ILE A 202 10.41 -13.53 0.96
N ILE A 203 9.39 -14.37 0.78
CA ILE A 203 8.31 -14.13 -0.18
C ILE A 203 7.06 -13.74 0.61
N VAL A 204 6.59 -12.50 0.41
CA VAL A 204 5.38 -11.99 1.05
C VAL A 204 4.23 -12.03 0.05
N ASN A 205 3.24 -12.86 0.33
CA ASN A 205 2.04 -12.99 -0.49
C ASN A 205 0.86 -12.33 0.23
N GLY A 206 0.49 -11.12 -0.20
CA GLY A 206 -0.75 -10.49 0.22
C GLY A 206 -0.68 -9.64 1.51
N GLY A 207 0.51 -9.26 1.96
CA GLY A 207 0.71 -8.43 3.16
C GLY A 207 0.58 -9.20 4.48
N LYS A 208 0.70 -8.47 5.59
CA LYS A 208 0.53 -8.99 6.97
C LYS A 208 1.44 -10.17 7.30
N CYS A 209 2.70 -10.12 6.88
CA CYS A 209 3.64 -11.20 7.17
C CYS A 209 4.16 -11.16 8.62
N LEU A 210 3.81 -10.14 9.41
CA LEU A 210 4.11 -10.12 10.84
C LEU A 210 2.86 -9.76 11.64
N GLN A 211 2.43 -10.66 12.52
CA GLN A 211 1.36 -10.39 13.47
C GLN A 211 1.94 -9.81 14.75
N VAL A 212 1.44 -8.64 15.15
CA VAL A 212 1.74 -8.06 16.46
C VAL A 212 1.00 -8.87 17.52
N SER A 213 1.74 -9.49 18.44
CA SER A 213 1.13 -10.14 19.60
C SER A 213 0.50 -9.07 20.47
N SER A 214 -0.83 -9.07 20.58
CA SER A 214 -1.52 -8.29 21.61
C SER A 214 -1.22 -8.95 22.94
N ARG A 215 -0.29 -8.39 23.72
CA ARG A 215 -0.27 -8.70 25.15
C ARG A 215 -1.58 -8.15 25.72
N SER A 216 -2.50 -9.05 26.05
CA SER A 216 -3.57 -8.76 27.00
C SER A 216 -2.89 -8.36 28.30
N HIS A 217 -2.89 -7.06 28.59
CA HIS A 217 -2.60 -6.55 29.93
C HIS A 217 -3.71 -6.97 30.88
#